data_AF-A0A3Q7U8I0-F1
#
_entry.id   AF-A0A3Q7U8I0-F1
#
_cell.length_a   1.000
_cell.length_b   1.000
_cell.length_c   1.000
_cell.angle_alpha   90.00
_cell.angle_beta   90.00
_cell.angle_gamma   90.00
#
_symmetry.space_group_name_H-M   'P 1'
#
loop_
_entity.id
_entity.type
_entity.pdbx_description
1 polymer ?
#
loop_
_entity_poly.entity_id
_entity_poly.type
_entity_poly.pdbx_seq_one_letter_code
_entity_poly.pdbx_strand_id
1 'polypeptide(L)'
;MASQGLARVLAAVLGGQGVSVHGYDSEPAGEPPAPARLRKNVCYVVLAVFLNEQDEVLLIQEAKKECRGSWYLPAGRMEPGETIVEALQREVKEEAGLYCEPLTLLSVEERGPSWIRFVFLAQATGGILKTPKEADAESLQAGWYPRSSLPTPLRAQDILHLVELAARYRQQARHPLLLPQELPCSLVCQRLVATFTNVQTVWVLVGTEGMPHLPITACGFSPMEQRGGIKMAILRLLQECLTLHHLAVETKGLLGLQHLGKDHADGICLNVLVTVAFRNPGMQSEPPKVRGENFFWWKVMEEDLQSQLLQRLQESSVVPINR
;
A
#
# COMPACT_ATOMS: atom_id res chain seq x y z
N MET A 1 -27.68 11.11 -10.54
CA MET A 1 -27.27 9.77 -11.01
C MET A 1 -25.74 9.64 -11.04
N ALA A 2 -24.99 10.50 -11.73
CA ALA A 2 -23.52 10.44 -11.74
C ALA A 2 -22.85 10.68 -10.36
N SER A 3 -23.34 11.66 -9.59
CA SER A 3 -22.84 11.94 -8.23
C SER A 3 -23.05 10.79 -7.24
N GLN A 4 -24.19 10.09 -7.32
CA GLN A 4 -24.47 8.92 -6.49
C GLN A 4 -23.51 7.76 -6.77
N GLY A 5 -23.08 7.58 -8.03
CA GLY A 5 -22.07 6.59 -8.39
C GLY A 5 -20.70 6.91 -7.79
N LEU A 6 -20.29 8.18 -7.88
CA LEU A 6 -19.01 8.64 -7.33
C LEU A 6 -18.97 8.55 -5.79
N ALA A 7 -20.06 8.95 -5.12
CA ALA A 7 -20.19 8.81 -3.67
C ALA A 7 -20.06 7.36 -3.21
N ARG A 8 -20.69 6.41 -3.93
CA ARG A 8 -20.56 4.97 -3.65
C ARG A 8 -19.12 4.47 -3.84
N VAL A 9 -18.45 4.90 -4.91
CA VAL A 9 -17.04 4.55 -5.17
C VAL A 9 -16.13 5.10 -4.07
N LEU A 10 -16.31 6.37 -3.69
CA LEU A 10 -15.55 6.98 -2.60
C LEU A 10 -15.79 6.25 -1.26
N ALA A 11 -17.05 5.91 -0.94
CA ALA A 11 -17.38 5.13 0.25
C ALA A 11 -16.66 3.77 0.26
N ALA A 12 -16.67 3.06 -0.88
CA ALA A 12 -15.99 1.78 -1.03
C ALA A 12 -14.47 1.90 -0.80
N VAL A 13 -13.83 2.90 -1.44
CA VAL A 13 -12.40 3.15 -1.29
C VAL A 13 -12.03 3.55 0.14
N LEU A 14 -12.83 4.39 0.80
CA LEU A 14 -12.65 4.72 2.22
C LEU A 14 -12.84 3.46 3.07
N GLY A 15 -13.76 2.57 2.74
CA GLY A 15 -13.95 1.28 3.43
C GLY A 15 -12.87 0.23 3.16
N GLY A 16 -11.79 0.54 2.44
CA GLY A 16 -10.73 -0.41 2.11
C GLY A 16 -11.05 -1.36 0.95
N GLN A 17 -12.16 -1.14 0.26
CA GLN A 17 -12.60 -1.98 -0.85
C GLN A 17 -11.88 -1.60 -2.17
N GLY A 18 -11.79 -2.59 -3.04
CA GLY A 18 -11.23 -2.44 -4.38
C GLY A 18 -12.30 -2.00 -5.38
N VAL A 19 -11.87 -1.30 -6.42
CA VAL A 19 -12.71 -0.94 -7.56
C VAL A 19 -11.93 -1.31 -8.80
N SER A 20 -12.59 -1.91 -9.79
CA SER A 20 -11.94 -2.31 -11.04
C SER A 20 -11.21 -1.14 -11.70
N VAL A 21 -10.01 -1.41 -12.22
CA VAL A 21 -9.22 -0.44 -12.97
C VAL A 21 -9.48 -0.66 -14.46
N HIS A 22 -10.12 0.31 -15.11
CA HIS A 22 -10.46 0.25 -16.53
C HIS A 22 -9.58 1.13 -17.42
N GLY A 23 -8.84 2.06 -16.83
CA GLY A 23 -7.98 3.01 -17.51
C GLY A 23 -7.15 3.83 -16.52
N TYR A 24 -6.50 4.87 -17.02
CA TYR A 24 -5.69 5.82 -16.26
C TYR A 24 -5.84 7.22 -16.88
N ASP A 25 -5.74 8.26 -16.06
CA ASP A 25 -5.83 9.67 -16.47
C ASP A 25 -4.44 10.31 -16.71
N SER A 26 -3.37 9.68 -16.22
CA SER A 26 -1.98 10.14 -16.39
C SER A 26 -1.02 8.99 -16.56
N GLU A 27 -0.07 9.15 -17.48
CA GLU A 27 0.97 8.17 -17.81
C GLU A 27 2.37 8.81 -17.86
N PRO A 28 3.45 8.02 -17.71
CA PRO A 28 4.82 8.49 -17.85
C PRO A 28 5.08 9.05 -19.26
N ALA A 29 5.92 10.09 -19.35
CA ALA A 29 6.28 10.66 -20.64
C ALA A 29 7.17 9.71 -21.48
N GLY A 30 6.88 9.64 -22.78
CA GLY A 30 7.73 9.01 -23.79
C GLY A 30 7.22 7.67 -24.30
N GLU A 31 6.72 6.79 -23.43
CA GLU A 31 6.17 5.48 -23.82
C GLU A 31 4.97 5.10 -22.93
N PRO A 32 3.96 4.40 -23.48
CA PRO A 32 2.82 3.92 -22.70
C PRO A 32 3.25 3.03 -21.52
N PRO A 33 2.52 3.03 -20.40
CA PRO A 33 2.81 2.17 -19.26
C PRO A 33 2.83 0.69 -19.64
N ALA A 34 3.98 0.04 -19.41
CA ALA A 34 4.10 -1.39 -19.64
C ALA A 34 3.31 -2.19 -18.59
N PRO A 35 2.64 -3.30 -18.98
CA PRO A 35 2.05 -4.21 -18.02
C PRO A 35 3.06 -4.68 -16.98
N ALA A 36 2.65 -4.69 -15.72
CA ALA A 36 3.41 -5.30 -14.65
C ALA A 36 3.52 -6.81 -14.91
N ARG A 37 4.71 -7.35 -14.70
CA ARG A 37 5.05 -8.76 -14.88
C ARG A 37 6.04 -9.16 -13.80
N LEU A 38 5.59 -10.00 -12.89
CA LEU A 38 6.43 -10.54 -11.82
C LEU A 38 7.66 -11.22 -12.41
N ARG A 39 8.82 -11.01 -11.78
CA ARG A 39 10.13 -11.53 -12.21
C ARG A 39 10.65 -10.97 -13.55
N LYS A 40 9.93 -10.03 -14.18
CA LYS A 40 10.40 -9.33 -15.40
C LYS A 40 10.69 -7.86 -15.12
N ASN A 41 9.68 -7.08 -14.75
CA ASN A 41 9.81 -5.62 -14.53
C ASN A 41 9.35 -5.16 -13.14
N VAL A 42 8.72 -6.05 -12.37
CA VAL A 42 8.35 -5.81 -10.97
C VAL A 42 8.78 -6.98 -10.07
N CYS A 43 9.09 -6.65 -8.83
CA CYS A 43 9.44 -7.56 -7.76
C CYS A 43 8.61 -7.18 -6.53
N TYR A 44 7.65 -8.03 -6.18
CA TYR A 44 6.87 -7.85 -4.97
C TYR A 44 7.36 -8.81 -3.89
N VAL A 45 7.41 -8.31 -2.66
CA VAL A 45 7.84 -9.05 -1.48
C VAL A 45 6.71 -9.01 -0.47
N VAL A 46 6.43 -10.13 0.17
CA VAL A 46 5.55 -10.21 1.34
C VAL A 46 6.40 -10.44 2.58
N LEU A 47 6.00 -9.85 3.70
CA LEU A 47 6.67 -10.03 4.99
C LEU A 47 5.61 -10.13 6.08
N ALA A 48 5.74 -11.15 6.93
CA ALA A 48 4.82 -11.41 8.02
C ALA A 48 5.43 -10.98 9.37
N VAL A 49 4.74 -10.09 10.08
CA VAL A 49 5.01 -9.79 11.48
C VAL A 49 4.02 -10.57 12.32
N PHE A 50 4.51 -11.45 13.19
CA PHE A 50 3.70 -12.06 14.23
C PHE A 50 4.06 -11.42 15.56
N LEU A 51 3.04 -11.10 16.35
CA LEU A 51 3.18 -10.68 17.73
C LEU A 51 2.09 -11.38 18.54
N ASN A 52 2.52 -12.34 19.38
CA ASN A 52 1.61 -13.14 20.20
C ASN A 52 1.23 -12.41 21.51
N GLU A 53 0.37 -13.03 22.32
CA GLU A 53 -0.10 -12.47 23.59
C GLU A 53 1.01 -12.35 24.65
N GLN A 54 2.11 -13.09 24.48
CA GLN A 54 3.29 -13.07 25.35
C GLN A 54 4.32 -11.99 24.93
N ASP A 55 3.96 -11.11 23.97
CA ASP A 55 4.86 -10.10 23.39
C ASP A 55 6.11 -10.71 22.72
N GLU A 56 5.94 -11.90 22.14
CA GLU A 56 6.97 -12.59 21.38
C GLU A 56 6.72 -12.48 19.87
N VAL A 57 7.82 -12.45 19.14
CA VAL A 57 7.88 -12.31 17.69
C VAL A 57 8.33 -13.62 17.07
N LEU A 58 7.65 -14.08 16.03
CA LEU A 58 8.11 -15.20 15.22
C LEU A 58 9.24 -14.73 14.31
N LEU A 59 10.38 -15.40 14.40
CA LEU A 59 11.52 -15.20 13.51
C LEU A 59 11.96 -16.52 12.89
N ILE A 60 12.55 -16.44 11.71
CA ILE A 60 13.19 -17.55 11.01
C ILE A 60 14.70 -17.34 10.98
N GLN A 61 15.45 -18.44 10.95
CA GLN A 61 16.89 -18.40 10.78
C GLN A 61 17.25 -18.74 9.33
N GLU A 62 17.93 -17.82 8.67
CA GLU A 62 18.22 -17.85 7.24
C GLU A 62 19.13 -19.02 6.84
N ALA A 63 18.75 -19.74 5.78
CA ALA A 63 19.57 -20.79 5.18
C ALA A 63 20.47 -20.30 4.02
N LYS A 64 20.10 -19.18 3.38
CA LYS A 64 20.76 -18.57 2.21
C LYS A 64 22.21 -18.20 2.51
N LYS A 65 23.13 -18.51 1.58
CA LYS A 65 24.59 -18.45 1.80
C LYS A 65 25.07 -17.08 2.28
N GLU A 66 24.53 -16.01 1.72
CA GLU A 66 24.88 -14.61 1.98
C GLU A 66 24.51 -14.12 3.39
N CYS A 67 23.52 -14.74 4.04
CA CYS A 67 23.03 -14.34 5.35
C CYS A 67 22.80 -15.55 6.28
N ARG A 68 23.47 -16.68 6.01
CA ARG A 68 23.23 -17.95 6.68
C ARG A 68 23.41 -17.82 8.19
N GLY A 69 22.44 -18.29 8.96
CA GLY A 69 22.47 -18.27 10.42
C GLY A 69 22.01 -16.95 11.05
N SER A 70 21.78 -15.89 10.27
CA SER A 70 21.13 -14.67 10.74
C SER A 70 19.61 -14.84 10.86
N TRP A 71 18.97 -13.98 11.65
CA TRP A 71 17.54 -14.04 11.94
C TRP A 71 16.76 -12.94 11.24
N TYR A 72 15.56 -13.28 10.77
CA TYR A 72 14.67 -12.33 10.10
C TYR A 72 13.19 -12.69 10.32
N LEU A 73 12.28 -11.80 9.93
CA LEU A 73 10.86 -12.11 9.85
C LEU A 73 10.60 -13.02 8.63
N PRO A 74 9.58 -13.92 8.66
CA PRO A 74 9.19 -14.68 7.48
C PRO A 74 8.89 -13.76 6.31
N ALA A 75 9.60 -13.94 5.19
CA ALA A 75 9.52 -13.02 4.07
C ALA A 75 10.09 -13.59 2.77
N GLY A 76 9.35 -13.41 1.68
CA GLY A 76 9.86 -13.78 0.36
C GLY A 76 9.12 -13.14 -0.79
N ARG A 77 9.50 -13.56 -2.00
CA ARG A 77 9.05 -12.92 -3.24
C ARG A 77 7.77 -13.58 -3.70
N MET A 78 6.85 -12.76 -4.20
CA MET A 78 5.68 -13.29 -4.88
C MET A 78 6.06 -14.05 -6.15
N GLU A 79 5.35 -15.13 -6.40
CA GLU A 79 5.40 -15.93 -7.62
C GLU A 79 4.30 -15.50 -8.61
N PRO A 80 4.48 -15.71 -9.91
CA PRO A 80 3.39 -15.52 -10.86
C PRO A 80 2.24 -16.49 -10.58
N GLY A 81 0.99 -16.01 -10.60
CA GLY A 81 -0.20 -16.84 -10.43
C GLY A 81 -0.79 -16.89 -9.02
N GLU A 82 -0.10 -16.35 -8.01
CA GLU A 82 -0.60 -16.26 -6.63
C GLU A 82 -1.07 -14.85 -6.26
N THR A 83 -2.01 -14.76 -5.33
CA THR A 83 -2.40 -13.50 -4.69
C THR A 83 -1.36 -13.06 -3.65
N ILE A 84 -1.46 -11.82 -3.17
CA ILE A 84 -0.57 -11.32 -2.09
C ILE A 84 -0.73 -12.16 -0.82
N VAL A 85 -1.95 -12.60 -0.51
CA VAL A 85 -2.24 -13.39 0.70
C VAL A 85 -1.76 -14.83 0.53
N GLU A 86 -1.98 -15.44 -0.65
CA GLU A 86 -1.46 -16.77 -0.97
C GLU A 86 0.08 -16.80 -0.83
N ALA A 87 0.77 -15.77 -1.35
CA ALA A 87 2.21 -15.61 -1.20
C ALA A 87 2.64 -15.54 0.27
N LEU A 88 1.97 -14.71 1.08
CA LEU A 88 2.27 -14.56 2.51
C LEU A 88 2.14 -15.90 3.25
N GLN A 89 1.07 -16.65 2.96
CA GLN A 89 0.81 -17.96 3.57
C GLN A 89 1.83 -19.01 3.15
N ARG A 90 2.23 -19.02 1.87
CA ARG A 90 3.26 -19.91 1.34
C ARG A 90 4.60 -19.67 2.04
N GLU A 91 5.06 -18.43 2.06
CA GLU A 91 6.35 -18.06 2.68
C GLU A 91 6.39 -18.42 4.17
N VAL A 92 5.33 -18.11 4.93
CA VAL A 92 5.25 -18.49 6.35
C VAL A 92 5.28 -20.00 6.53
N LYS A 93 4.59 -20.75 5.67
CA LYS A 93 4.57 -22.22 5.75
C LYS A 93 5.93 -22.82 5.43
N GLU A 94 6.60 -22.34 4.38
CA GLU A 94 7.91 -22.82 3.94
C GLU A 94 9.02 -22.52 4.96
N GLU A 95 9.06 -21.29 5.46
CA GLU A 95 10.14 -20.83 6.35
C GLU A 95 9.88 -21.14 7.83
N ALA A 96 8.62 -21.21 8.29
CA ALA A 96 8.28 -21.40 9.70
C ALA A 96 7.40 -22.62 10.01
N GLY A 97 6.87 -23.32 9.00
CA GLY A 97 6.01 -24.50 9.19
C GLY A 97 4.59 -24.20 9.69
N LEU A 98 4.22 -22.93 9.80
CA LEU A 98 2.93 -22.49 10.34
C LEU A 98 1.92 -22.17 9.23
N TYR A 99 0.64 -22.40 9.52
CA TYR A 99 -0.46 -21.77 8.79
C TYR A 99 -0.76 -20.41 9.40
N CYS A 100 -1.15 -19.44 8.59
CA CYS A 100 -1.47 -18.10 9.07
C CYS A 100 -2.56 -17.42 8.29
N GLU A 101 -3.15 -16.40 8.91
CA GLU A 101 -4.05 -15.44 8.26
C GLU A 101 -3.53 -14.01 8.50
N PRO A 102 -3.56 -13.13 7.50
CA PRO A 102 -3.24 -11.72 7.71
C PRO A 102 -4.38 -11.05 8.50
N LEU A 103 -4.01 -10.26 9.50
CA LEU A 103 -4.95 -9.41 10.25
C LEU A 103 -5.12 -8.05 9.56
N THR A 104 -4.01 -7.42 9.18
CA THR A 104 -4.03 -6.16 8.42
C THR A 104 -2.68 -5.95 7.73
N LEU A 105 -2.69 -5.21 6.63
CA LEU A 105 -1.49 -4.56 6.11
C LEU A 105 -1.04 -3.49 7.11
N LEU A 106 0.20 -3.57 7.58
CA LEU A 106 0.82 -2.61 8.51
C LEU A 106 1.57 -1.50 7.77
N SER A 107 2.19 -1.83 6.64
CA SER A 107 2.99 -0.89 5.86
C SER A 107 3.17 -1.39 4.43
N VAL A 108 3.30 -0.46 3.50
CA VAL A 108 3.87 -0.70 2.17
C VAL A 108 5.21 0.00 2.10
N GLU A 109 6.22 -0.68 1.58
CA GLU A 109 7.54 -0.09 1.33
C GLU A 109 7.87 -0.19 -0.14
N GLU A 110 8.49 0.84 -0.71
CA GLU A 110 8.84 0.86 -2.12
C GLU A 110 10.29 1.30 -2.33
N ARG A 111 10.97 0.71 -3.31
CA ARG A 111 12.28 1.18 -3.78
C ARG A 111 12.16 1.56 -5.25
N GLY A 112 11.19 2.41 -5.57
CA GLY A 112 10.68 2.63 -6.91
C GLY A 112 9.56 1.65 -7.26
N PRO A 113 8.78 1.93 -8.31
CA PRO A 113 7.62 1.12 -8.70
C PRO A 113 7.95 -0.33 -9.09
N SER A 114 9.21 -0.64 -9.42
CA SER A 114 9.66 -2.01 -9.69
C SER A 114 9.93 -2.87 -8.46
N TRP A 115 10.00 -2.32 -7.24
CA TRP A 115 10.21 -3.10 -6.03
C TRP A 115 9.32 -2.62 -4.89
N ILE A 116 8.42 -3.49 -4.43
CA ILE A 116 7.43 -3.16 -3.40
C ILE A 116 7.37 -4.30 -2.37
N ARG A 117 7.40 -3.97 -1.09
CA ARG A 117 7.24 -4.91 0.02
C ARG A 117 5.95 -4.62 0.79
N PHE A 118 5.11 -5.64 0.94
CA PHE A 118 3.87 -5.62 1.71
C PHE A 118 4.11 -6.24 3.08
N VAL A 119 3.98 -5.45 4.14
CA VAL A 119 4.22 -5.89 5.51
C VAL A 119 2.88 -6.14 6.19
N PHE A 120 2.63 -7.36 6.63
CA PHE A 120 1.39 -7.76 7.28
C PHE A 120 1.59 -8.03 8.76
N LEU A 121 0.63 -7.60 9.58
CA LEU A 121 0.39 -8.23 10.87
C LEU A 121 -0.35 -9.55 10.59
N ALA A 122 0.20 -10.67 11.03
CA ALA A 122 -0.39 -11.98 10.84
C ALA A 122 -0.67 -12.68 12.16
N GLN A 123 -1.57 -13.66 12.12
CA GLN A 123 -1.84 -14.57 13.23
C GLN A 123 -1.62 -16.01 12.78
N ALA A 124 -1.05 -16.83 13.65
CA ALA A 124 -0.93 -18.26 13.39
C ALA A 124 -2.28 -18.93 13.57
N THR A 125 -2.65 -19.82 12.65
CA THR A 125 -3.93 -20.55 12.64
C THR A 125 -3.75 -22.07 12.73
N GLY A 126 -2.50 -22.55 12.74
CA GLY A 126 -2.15 -23.96 12.89
C GLY A 126 -0.76 -24.25 12.36
N GLY A 127 -0.51 -25.51 12.04
CA GLY A 127 0.79 -25.98 11.56
C GLY A 127 1.71 -26.41 12.70
N ILE A 128 2.97 -26.70 12.38
CA ILE A 128 3.99 -27.16 13.33
C ILE A 128 5.20 -26.27 13.13
N LEU A 129 5.66 -25.64 14.22
CA LEU A 129 6.82 -24.75 14.16
C LEU A 129 8.05 -25.52 13.67
N LYS A 130 8.65 -25.04 12.59
CA LYS A 130 9.81 -25.67 11.95
C LYS A 130 11.03 -25.64 12.87
N THR A 131 11.56 -26.81 13.20
CA THR A 131 12.70 -26.98 14.09
C THR A 131 14.01 -27.18 13.32
N PRO A 132 15.19 -27.14 13.98
CA PRO A 132 16.47 -27.48 13.33
C PRO A 132 16.52 -28.87 12.67
N LYS A 133 15.63 -29.80 13.05
CA LYS A 133 15.55 -31.13 12.43
C LYS A 133 14.96 -31.09 11.02
N GLU A 134 14.24 -30.03 10.70
CA GLU A 134 13.56 -29.78 9.43
C GLU A 134 14.30 -28.71 8.61
N ALA A 135 15.55 -28.41 8.96
CA ALA A 135 16.37 -27.44 8.26
C ALA A 135 16.54 -27.81 6.78
N ASP A 136 16.30 -26.85 5.90
CA ASP A 136 16.40 -27.01 4.45
C ASP A 136 16.93 -25.73 3.78
N ALA A 137 16.64 -25.55 2.49
CA ALA A 137 17.05 -24.38 1.72
C ALA A 137 16.22 -23.13 2.02
N GLU A 138 15.01 -23.27 2.56
CA GLU A 138 14.12 -22.16 2.88
C GLU A 138 14.54 -21.53 4.21
N SER A 139 14.75 -22.34 5.23
CA SER A 139 15.19 -21.87 6.55
C SER A 139 15.81 -22.98 7.39
N LEU A 140 16.64 -22.60 8.36
CA LEU A 140 17.26 -23.54 9.29
C LEU A 140 16.32 -23.92 10.44
N GLN A 141 15.48 -22.98 10.88
CA GLN A 141 14.49 -23.15 11.95
C GLN A 141 13.64 -21.89 12.05
N ALA A 142 12.57 -21.96 12.84
CA ALA A 142 11.80 -20.82 13.32
C ALA A 142 11.67 -20.85 14.84
N GLY A 143 11.49 -19.67 15.45
CA GLY A 143 11.38 -19.54 16.90
C GLY A 143 10.60 -18.30 17.30
N TRP A 144 9.93 -18.39 18.44
CA TRP A 144 9.31 -17.25 19.12
C TRP A 144 10.32 -16.62 20.08
N TYR A 145 10.49 -15.31 19.99
CA TYR A 145 11.45 -14.56 20.80
C TYR A 145 10.80 -13.34 21.41
N PRO A 146 11.04 -13.03 22.70
CA PRO A 146 10.54 -11.81 23.31
C PRO A 146 10.94 -10.59 22.49
N ARG A 147 10.00 -9.68 22.21
CA ARG A 147 10.26 -8.46 21.42
C ARG A 147 11.40 -7.62 21.99
N SER A 148 11.58 -7.63 23.31
CA SER A 148 12.66 -6.93 24.01
C SER A 148 14.02 -7.65 23.96
N SER A 149 14.09 -8.87 23.44
CA SER A 149 15.30 -9.71 23.45
C SER A 149 15.36 -10.61 22.20
N LEU A 150 15.37 -9.97 21.02
CA LEU A 150 15.49 -10.67 19.74
C LEU A 150 16.85 -11.38 19.59
N PRO A 151 16.90 -12.51 18.85
CA PRO A 151 18.12 -13.26 18.61
C PRO A 151 19.10 -12.48 17.73
N THR A 152 20.38 -12.83 17.81
CA THR A 152 21.45 -12.19 17.04
C THR A 152 22.32 -13.23 16.31
N PRO A 153 22.87 -12.91 15.12
CA PRO A 153 22.73 -11.64 14.40
C PRO A 153 21.40 -11.54 13.65
N LEU A 154 20.84 -10.33 13.53
CA LEU A 154 19.72 -10.06 12.62
C LEU A 154 20.23 -9.89 11.18
N ARG A 155 19.48 -10.38 10.18
CA ARG A 155 19.79 -10.19 8.75
C ARG A 155 19.80 -8.70 8.37
N ALA A 156 18.82 -7.95 8.86
CA ALA A 156 18.75 -6.50 8.75
C ALA A 156 17.97 -5.91 9.94
N GLN A 157 18.27 -4.66 10.30
CA GLN A 157 17.66 -3.98 11.46
C GLN A 157 16.30 -3.33 11.16
N ASP A 158 15.87 -3.32 9.91
CA ASP A 158 14.60 -2.73 9.48
C ASP A 158 13.39 -3.38 10.17
N ILE A 159 13.47 -4.68 10.48
CA ILE A 159 12.41 -5.41 11.20
C ILE A 159 12.10 -4.85 12.59
N LEU A 160 13.05 -4.17 13.23
CA LEU A 160 12.82 -3.56 14.54
C LEU A 160 11.69 -2.53 14.48
N HIS A 161 11.67 -1.72 13.41
CA HIS A 161 10.61 -0.77 13.17
C HIS A 161 9.28 -1.47 12.86
N LEU A 162 9.30 -2.54 12.06
CA LEU A 162 8.09 -3.28 11.67
C LEU A 162 7.42 -3.98 12.85
N VAL A 163 8.22 -4.55 13.74
CA VAL A 163 7.76 -5.16 15.00
C VAL A 163 7.15 -4.10 15.92
N GLU A 164 7.76 -2.92 16.01
CA GLU A 164 7.21 -1.79 16.77
C GLU A 164 5.90 -1.25 16.16
N LEU A 165 5.77 -1.24 14.82
CA LEU A 165 4.50 -0.92 14.15
C LEU A 165 3.41 -1.92 14.55
N ALA A 166 3.71 -3.22 14.57
CA ALA A 166 2.77 -4.25 15.02
C ALA A 166 2.36 -4.06 16.49
N ALA A 167 3.31 -3.79 17.38
CA ALA A 167 3.04 -3.55 18.80
C ALA A 167 2.12 -2.34 19.00
N ARG A 168 2.41 -1.22 18.32
CA ARG A 168 1.54 -0.03 18.34
C ARG A 168 0.15 -0.32 17.80
N TYR A 169 0.06 -1.08 16.70
CA TYR A 169 -1.23 -1.43 16.11
C TYR A 169 -2.08 -2.28 17.07
N ARG A 170 -1.47 -3.25 17.78
CA ARG A 170 -2.14 -4.08 18.79
C ARG A 170 -2.62 -3.26 20.00
N GLN A 171 -1.83 -2.27 20.43
CA GLN A 171 -2.21 -1.39 21.54
C GLN A 171 -3.32 -0.41 21.13
N GLN A 172 -3.19 0.21 19.96
CA GLN A 172 -4.12 1.17 19.42
C GLN A 172 -4.06 1.15 17.89
N ALA A 173 -5.07 0.55 17.27
CA ALA A 173 -5.19 0.54 15.82
C ALA A 173 -5.25 1.99 15.29
N ARG A 174 -4.27 2.35 14.45
CA ARG A 174 -4.17 3.70 13.88
C ARG A 174 -4.98 3.85 12.59
N HIS A 175 -5.31 2.74 11.94
CA HIS A 175 -6.14 2.71 10.75
C HIS A 175 -7.05 1.46 10.77
N PRO A 176 -8.19 1.48 10.05
CA PRO A 176 -9.04 0.30 9.88
C PRO A 176 -8.26 -0.90 9.35
N LEU A 177 -8.78 -2.10 9.60
CA LEU A 177 -8.25 -3.32 8.99
C LEU A 177 -8.27 -3.17 7.47
N LEU A 178 -7.11 -3.41 6.85
CA LEU A 178 -6.95 -3.30 5.41
C LEU A 178 -6.27 -4.57 4.92
N LEU A 179 -6.99 -5.33 4.09
CA LEU A 179 -6.48 -6.51 3.41
C LEU A 179 -6.53 -6.32 1.89
N PRO A 180 -5.62 -6.96 1.12
CA PRO A 180 -5.64 -6.90 -0.33
C PRO A 180 -6.98 -7.36 -0.90
N GLN A 181 -7.43 -6.68 -1.96
CA GLN A 181 -8.65 -7.00 -2.69
C GLN A 181 -8.29 -7.73 -3.97
N GLU A 182 -8.84 -8.93 -4.14
CA GLU A 182 -8.58 -9.82 -5.28
C GLU A 182 -9.31 -9.34 -6.54
N LEU A 183 -8.76 -8.30 -7.16
CA LEU A 183 -9.27 -7.73 -8.40
C LEU A 183 -8.13 -7.59 -9.42
N PRO A 184 -8.36 -7.93 -10.70
CA PRO A 184 -7.31 -7.88 -11.71
C PRO A 184 -6.82 -6.45 -11.94
N CYS A 185 -5.50 -6.30 -12.09
CA CYS A 185 -4.87 -5.06 -12.51
C CYS A 185 -3.69 -5.41 -13.42
N SER A 186 -3.53 -4.71 -14.53
CA SER A 186 -2.43 -4.94 -15.46
C SER A 186 -1.21 -4.06 -15.22
N LEU A 187 -1.36 -2.94 -14.50
CA LEU A 187 -0.33 -1.93 -14.29
C LEU A 187 0.06 -1.83 -12.82
N VAL A 188 1.20 -1.21 -12.53
CA VAL A 188 1.42 -0.59 -11.21
C VAL A 188 0.81 0.80 -11.28
N CYS A 189 -0.30 1.04 -10.57
CA CYS A 189 -0.99 2.33 -10.62
C CYS A 189 -1.52 2.78 -9.26
N GLN A 190 -1.88 4.05 -9.17
CA GLN A 190 -2.44 4.67 -7.98
C GLN A 190 -3.77 5.32 -8.30
N ARG A 191 -4.82 4.97 -7.56
CA ARG A 191 -6.10 5.68 -7.56
C ARG A 191 -6.06 6.74 -6.48
N LEU A 192 -6.27 7.99 -6.85
CA LEU A 192 -6.15 9.13 -5.95
C LEU A 192 -7.48 9.49 -5.32
N VAL A 193 -7.49 9.56 -3.99
CA VAL A 193 -8.42 10.40 -3.24
C VAL A 193 -7.65 11.68 -2.92
N ALA A 194 -7.52 12.56 -3.92
CA ALA A 194 -6.85 13.85 -3.75
C ALA A 194 -7.83 14.86 -3.18
N THR A 195 -7.52 15.39 -2.00
CA THR A 195 -8.42 16.21 -1.20
C THR A 195 -7.94 17.65 -1.09
N PHE A 196 -8.87 18.59 -1.08
CA PHE A 196 -8.69 19.95 -0.59
C PHE A 196 -9.68 20.15 0.55
N THR A 197 -9.28 20.84 1.61
CA THR A 197 -10.13 21.03 2.80
C THR A 197 -10.13 22.48 3.24
N ASN A 198 -11.28 22.93 3.74
CA ASN A 198 -11.45 24.23 4.40
C ASN A 198 -12.46 24.07 5.55
N VAL A 199 -12.08 24.45 6.78
CA VAL A 199 -12.83 24.36 8.06
C VAL A 199 -13.65 23.07 8.23
N GLN A 200 -14.79 22.94 7.55
CA GLN A 200 -15.62 21.74 7.55
C GLN A 200 -15.79 21.09 6.17
N THR A 201 -15.59 21.79 5.07
CA THR A 201 -15.81 21.27 3.71
C THR A 201 -14.62 20.49 3.18
N VAL A 202 -14.90 19.35 2.54
CA VAL A 202 -13.91 18.56 1.80
C VAL A 202 -14.29 18.54 0.32
N TRP A 203 -13.31 18.77 -0.53
CA TRP A 203 -13.39 18.57 -1.96
C TRP A 203 -12.50 17.41 -2.37
N VAL A 204 -12.94 16.63 -3.34
CA VAL A 204 -12.18 15.54 -3.93
C VAL A 204 -11.97 15.85 -5.41
N LEU A 205 -10.74 15.65 -5.91
CA LEU A 205 -10.43 15.78 -7.33
C LEU A 205 -11.04 14.60 -8.10
N VAL A 206 -11.68 14.88 -9.23
CA VAL A 206 -12.41 13.90 -10.03
C VAL A 206 -11.99 14.00 -11.48
N GLY A 207 -11.71 12.86 -12.12
CA GLY A 207 -11.49 12.75 -13.56
C GLY A 207 -12.83 12.70 -14.30
N THR A 208 -12.91 13.35 -15.46
CA THR A 208 -14.15 13.47 -16.26
C THR A 208 -14.15 12.60 -17.52
N GLU A 209 -13.00 12.02 -17.90
CA GLU A 209 -12.93 11.17 -19.08
C GLU A 209 -13.84 9.94 -18.92
N GLY A 210 -14.76 9.76 -19.88
CA GLY A 210 -15.82 8.78 -19.77
C GLY A 210 -16.86 9.15 -18.70
N MET A 211 -16.83 8.46 -17.56
CA MET A 211 -17.73 8.70 -16.42
C MET A 211 -16.94 9.31 -15.26
N PRO A 212 -17.53 10.23 -14.47
CA PRO A 212 -16.85 10.80 -13.31
C PRO A 212 -16.28 9.74 -12.37
N HIS A 213 -14.98 9.80 -12.07
CA HIS A 213 -14.28 8.78 -11.30
C HIS A 213 -13.13 9.38 -10.47
N LEU A 214 -12.64 8.60 -9.50
CA LEU A 214 -11.43 8.94 -8.74
C LEU A 214 -10.21 8.78 -9.66
N PRO A 215 -9.38 9.82 -9.87
CA PRO A 215 -8.30 9.78 -10.84
C PRO A 215 -7.31 8.64 -10.63
N ILE A 216 -6.85 8.02 -11.70
CA ILE A 216 -5.88 6.92 -11.70
C ILE A 216 -4.62 7.35 -12.45
N THR A 217 -3.45 7.20 -11.82
CA THR A 217 -2.15 7.48 -12.45
C THR A 217 -1.32 6.20 -12.54
N ALA A 218 -0.79 5.91 -13.73
CA ALA A 218 0.07 4.76 -13.95
C ALA A 218 1.53 5.07 -13.56
N CYS A 219 2.21 4.14 -12.93
CA CYS A 219 3.65 4.26 -12.67
C CYS A 219 4.44 3.87 -13.92
N GLY A 220 5.59 4.53 -14.11
CA GLY A 220 6.55 4.14 -15.15
C GLY A 220 7.75 3.42 -14.57
N PHE A 221 8.51 2.75 -15.42
CA PHE A 221 9.74 2.03 -15.04
C PHE A 221 11.01 2.71 -15.54
N SER A 222 10.91 3.97 -16.00
CA SER A 222 12.08 4.74 -16.44
C SER A 222 13.01 5.03 -15.24
N PRO A 223 14.31 5.32 -15.47
CA PRO A 223 15.23 5.67 -14.38
C PRO A 223 14.80 6.91 -13.58
N MET A 224 14.01 7.81 -14.16
CA MET A 224 13.46 8.97 -13.46
C MET A 224 12.33 8.55 -12.51
N GLU A 225 11.38 7.75 -13.00
CA GLU A 225 10.27 7.21 -12.20
C GLU A 225 10.78 6.31 -11.07
N GLN A 226 11.78 5.46 -11.35
CA GLN A 226 12.41 4.62 -10.33
C GLN A 226 13.06 5.43 -9.20
N ARG A 227 13.67 6.57 -9.53
CA ARG A 227 14.25 7.49 -8.53
C ARG A 227 13.21 8.39 -7.86
N GLY A 228 12.09 8.68 -8.50
CA GLY A 228 11.00 9.44 -7.90
C GLY A 228 10.15 8.61 -6.94
N GLY A 229 10.12 7.29 -7.14
CA GLY A 229 9.23 6.40 -6.40
C GLY A 229 7.80 6.50 -6.90
N ILE A 230 6.89 5.77 -6.26
CA ILE A 230 5.47 5.80 -6.64
C ILE A 230 4.85 7.20 -6.50
N LYS A 231 5.38 8.05 -5.61
CA LYS A 231 4.94 9.45 -5.45
C LYS A 231 5.11 10.30 -6.71
N MET A 232 6.04 9.94 -7.60
CA MET A 232 6.27 10.66 -8.85
C MET A 232 5.02 10.68 -9.75
N ALA A 233 4.34 9.54 -9.85
CA ALA A 233 3.12 9.42 -10.65
C ALA A 233 1.97 10.29 -10.11
N ILE A 234 1.88 10.47 -8.79
CA ILE A 234 0.92 11.38 -8.16
C ILE A 234 1.23 12.83 -8.53
N LEU A 235 2.49 13.24 -8.34
CA LEU A 235 2.91 14.61 -8.64
C LEU A 235 2.72 14.94 -10.11
N ARG A 236 2.99 13.99 -11.02
CA ARG A 236 2.78 14.14 -12.45
C ARG A 236 1.31 14.41 -12.78
N LEU A 237 0.37 13.57 -12.32
CA LEU A 237 -1.06 13.79 -12.55
C LEU A 237 -1.50 15.17 -12.01
N LEU A 238 -1.09 15.53 -10.80
CA LEU A 238 -1.44 16.83 -10.22
C LEU A 238 -0.78 17.99 -10.98
N GLN A 239 0.40 17.80 -11.60
CA GLN A 239 1.04 18.76 -12.50
C GLN A 239 0.41 18.81 -13.89
N GLU A 240 -0.49 17.92 -14.26
CA GLU A 240 -1.26 18.05 -15.50
C GLU A 240 -2.49 18.92 -15.25
N CYS A 241 -3.15 18.75 -14.09
CA CYS A 241 -4.43 19.41 -13.80
C CYS A 241 -4.34 20.64 -12.88
N LEU A 242 -3.27 20.85 -12.11
CA LEU A 242 -3.15 21.97 -11.16
C LEU A 242 -1.82 22.73 -11.32
N THR A 243 -1.77 23.99 -10.90
CA THR A 243 -0.53 24.79 -10.92
C THR A 243 0.20 24.67 -9.58
N LEU A 244 1.16 23.74 -9.47
CA LEU A 244 1.71 23.31 -8.18
C LEU A 244 2.63 24.30 -7.44
N HIS A 245 3.12 25.36 -8.09
CA HIS A 245 4.13 26.27 -7.50
C HIS A 245 3.67 26.96 -6.20
N HIS A 246 2.35 27.12 -6.01
CA HIS A 246 1.77 27.68 -4.77
C HIS A 246 1.14 26.61 -3.86
N LEU A 247 1.25 25.34 -4.21
CA LEU A 247 0.59 24.24 -3.52
C LEU A 247 1.60 23.38 -2.74
N ALA A 248 1.17 22.92 -1.58
CA ALA A 248 1.74 21.82 -0.83
C ALA A 248 0.91 20.58 -1.17
N VAL A 249 1.60 19.53 -1.66
CA VAL A 249 1.01 18.23 -1.93
C VAL A 249 1.65 17.25 -0.96
N GLU A 250 0.82 16.50 -0.24
CA GLU A 250 1.28 15.50 0.71
C GLU A 250 0.52 14.19 0.51
N THR A 251 1.26 13.11 0.30
CA THR A 251 0.73 11.75 0.29
C THR A 251 0.58 11.27 1.73
N LYS A 252 -0.66 11.11 2.20
CA LYS A 252 -0.95 10.69 3.57
C LYS A 252 -0.68 9.20 3.77
N GLY A 253 -1.07 8.37 2.81
CA GLY A 253 -0.90 6.92 2.86
C GLY A 253 -1.96 6.19 2.04
N LEU A 254 -2.09 4.91 2.33
CA LEU A 254 -2.93 3.98 1.58
C LEU A 254 -4.28 3.76 2.26
N LEU A 255 -5.34 3.81 1.46
CA LEU A 255 -6.72 3.48 1.81
C LEU A 255 -7.11 2.07 1.38
N GLY A 256 -6.43 1.48 0.40
CA GLY A 256 -6.73 0.15 -0.11
C GLY A 256 -5.64 -0.37 -1.06
N LEU A 257 -5.53 -1.70 -1.16
CA LEU A 257 -4.58 -2.40 -2.01
C LEU A 257 -5.35 -3.42 -2.85
N GLN A 258 -5.11 -3.44 -4.14
CA GLN A 258 -5.70 -4.42 -5.07
C GLN A 258 -4.61 -5.15 -5.83
N HIS A 259 -4.76 -6.47 -5.94
CA HIS A 259 -3.92 -7.36 -6.74
C HIS A 259 -4.63 -8.70 -6.95
N LEU A 260 -4.42 -9.36 -8.09
CA LEU A 260 -4.93 -10.71 -8.33
C LEU A 260 -3.81 -11.72 -8.65
N GLY A 261 -2.85 -11.37 -9.50
CA GLY A 261 -1.73 -12.26 -9.89
C GLY A 261 -2.12 -13.40 -10.85
N LYS A 262 -3.42 -13.69 -11.01
CA LYS A 262 -3.98 -14.69 -11.94
C LYS A 262 -4.26 -14.04 -13.31
N ASP A 263 -4.33 -14.86 -14.37
CA ASP A 263 -4.59 -14.42 -15.75
C ASP A 263 -3.65 -13.31 -16.26
N HIS A 264 -2.37 -13.38 -15.87
CA HIS A 264 -1.35 -12.37 -16.19
C HIS A 264 -1.67 -10.95 -15.67
N ALA A 265 -2.46 -10.85 -14.59
CA ALA A 265 -2.79 -9.61 -13.91
C ALA A 265 -1.85 -9.34 -12.71
N ASP A 266 -0.54 -9.28 -12.98
CA ASP A 266 0.51 -9.02 -11.98
C ASP A 266 0.57 -7.56 -11.51
N GLY A 267 -0.33 -6.69 -11.99
CA GLY A 267 -0.41 -5.30 -11.58
C GLY A 267 -0.94 -5.14 -10.16
N ILE A 268 -0.80 -3.91 -9.65
CA ILE A 268 -1.38 -3.49 -8.39
C ILE A 268 -2.05 -2.14 -8.55
N CYS A 269 -3.16 -1.95 -7.85
CA CYS A 269 -3.75 -0.63 -7.68
C CYS A 269 -3.69 -0.22 -6.21
N LEU A 270 -3.04 0.90 -5.95
CA LEU A 270 -2.94 1.51 -4.64
C LEU A 270 -3.96 2.64 -4.53
N ASN A 271 -4.94 2.54 -3.64
CA ASN A 271 -5.83 3.65 -3.33
C ASN A 271 -5.12 4.61 -2.39
N VAL A 272 -4.71 5.78 -2.84
CA VAL A 272 -3.86 6.69 -2.08
C VAL A 272 -4.62 7.94 -1.67
N LEU A 273 -4.56 8.28 -0.38
CA LEU A 273 -5.05 9.54 0.15
C LEU A 273 -3.98 10.62 -0.01
N VAL A 274 -4.36 11.72 -0.67
CA VAL A 274 -3.48 12.86 -0.92
C VAL A 274 -4.16 14.13 -0.45
N THR A 275 -3.40 15.03 0.17
CA THR A 275 -3.87 16.39 0.48
C THR A 275 -3.19 17.40 -0.43
N VAL A 276 -4.00 18.33 -0.93
CA VAL A 276 -3.57 19.51 -1.66
C VAL A 276 -3.99 20.72 -0.83
N ALA A 277 -3.02 21.58 -0.50
CA ALA A 277 -3.25 22.81 0.25
C ALA A 277 -2.44 23.96 -0.35
N PHE A 278 -2.90 25.20 -0.16
CA PHE A 278 -2.08 26.36 -0.52
C PHE A 278 -0.97 26.54 0.51
N ARG A 279 0.26 26.80 0.05
CA ARG A 279 1.43 27.05 0.92
C ARG A 279 1.23 28.27 1.82
N ASN A 280 0.56 29.29 1.26
CA ASN A 280 0.15 30.49 1.96
C ASN A 280 -1.38 30.51 1.98
N PRO A 281 -2.03 29.88 2.96
CA PRO A 281 -3.45 29.56 2.89
C PRO A 281 -4.37 30.79 2.79
N GLY A 282 -3.98 31.96 3.31
CA GLY A 282 -4.84 33.16 3.29
C GLY A 282 -6.27 32.86 3.78
N MET A 283 -7.26 33.62 3.31
CA MET A 283 -8.70 33.27 3.41
C MET A 283 -9.19 32.54 2.15
N GLN A 284 -8.42 31.59 1.61
CA GLN A 284 -8.88 30.85 0.43
C GLN A 284 -9.85 29.75 0.86
N SER A 285 -11.13 29.97 0.56
CA SER A 285 -12.22 29.06 0.92
C SER A 285 -12.53 28.01 -0.13
N GLU A 286 -11.93 28.14 -1.32
CA GLU A 286 -12.17 27.30 -2.50
C GLU A 286 -10.89 26.59 -2.95
N PRO A 287 -11.02 25.42 -3.60
CA PRO A 287 -9.87 24.65 -4.07
C PRO A 287 -9.14 25.35 -5.22
N PRO A 288 -7.86 25.00 -5.49
CA PRO A 288 -7.11 25.55 -6.61
C PRO A 288 -7.79 25.27 -7.95
N LYS A 289 -7.75 26.27 -8.85
CA LYS A 289 -8.31 26.13 -10.19
C LYS A 289 -7.66 24.96 -10.93
N VAL A 290 -8.52 24.14 -11.51
CA VAL A 290 -8.13 23.05 -12.40
C VAL A 290 -7.87 23.59 -13.81
N ARG A 291 -6.89 23.01 -14.50
CA ARG A 291 -6.56 23.30 -15.89
C ARG A 291 -7.26 22.31 -16.82
N GLY A 292 -7.78 22.82 -17.93
CA GLY A 292 -8.52 22.01 -18.90
C GLY A 292 -9.88 21.56 -18.37
N GLU A 293 -10.47 20.57 -19.05
CA GLU A 293 -11.82 20.06 -18.78
C GLU A 293 -11.82 18.60 -18.27
N ASN A 294 -10.64 17.97 -18.22
CA ASN A 294 -10.47 16.56 -17.88
C ASN A 294 -10.61 16.28 -16.37
N PHE A 295 -10.63 17.33 -15.55
CA PHE A 295 -10.75 17.20 -14.10
C PHE A 295 -11.62 18.32 -13.52
N PHE A 296 -12.20 18.08 -12.35
CA PHE A 296 -12.85 19.10 -11.53
C PHE A 296 -12.79 18.76 -10.04
N TRP A 297 -13.09 19.75 -9.19
CA TRP A 297 -13.26 19.53 -7.76
C TRP A 297 -14.72 19.23 -7.42
N TRP A 298 -14.98 18.03 -6.94
CA TRP A 298 -16.28 17.66 -6.40
C TRP A 298 -16.35 18.05 -4.92
N LYS A 299 -17.24 18.99 -4.58
CA LYS A 299 -17.58 19.31 -3.20
C LYS A 299 -18.42 18.15 -2.63
N VAL A 300 -17.89 17.44 -1.65
CA VAL A 300 -18.59 16.34 -0.98
C VAL A 300 -19.69 16.94 -0.11
N MET A 301 -20.94 16.56 -0.39
CA MET A 301 -22.13 17.10 0.31
C MET A 301 -22.72 16.10 1.31
N GLU A 302 -22.35 14.82 1.18
CA GLU A 302 -22.75 13.74 2.05
C GLU A 302 -21.97 13.82 3.38
N GLU A 303 -22.67 14.13 4.47
CA GLU A 303 -22.09 14.35 5.80
C GLU A 303 -21.26 13.15 6.30
N ASP A 304 -21.72 11.92 6.02
CA ASP A 304 -21.00 10.70 6.40
C ASP A 304 -19.65 10.57 5.68
N LEU A 305 -19.60 10.87 4.38
CA LEU A 305 -18.36 10.80 3.60
C LEU A 305 -17.38 11.89 4.00
N GLN A 306 -17.89 13.09 4.26
CA GLN A 306 -17.12 14.22 4.74
C GLN A 306 -16.48 13.92 6.10
N SER A 307 -17.27 13.36 7.03
CA SER A 307 -16.78 12.96 8.36
C SER A 307 -15.71 11.87 8.27
N GLN A 308 -15.93 10.85 7.43
CA GLN A 308 -14.92 9.81 7.19
C GLN A 308 -13.63 10.38 6.60
N LEU A 309 -13.71 11.24 5.59
CA LEU A 309 -12.53 11.87 5.00
C LEU A 309 -11.75 12.70 6.02
N LEU A 310 -12.44 13.55 6.79
CA LEU A 310 -11.81 14.37 7.82
C LEU A 310 -11.13 13.52 8.89
N GLN A 311 -11.78 12.43 9.33
CA GLN A 311 -11.17 11.48 10.26
C GLN A 311 -9.88 10.87 9.69
N ARG A 312 -9.92 10.36 8.44
CA ARG A 312 -8.74 9.79 7.77
C ARG A 312 -7.58 10.79 7.66
N LEU A 313 -7.90 12.06 7.42
CA LEU A 313 -6.93 13.15 7.28
C LEU A 313 -6.31 13.60 8.61
N GLN A 314 -7.12 13.73 9.66
CA GLN A 314 -6.67 14.25 10.97
C GLN A 314 -5.90 13.20 11.77
N GLU A 315 -6.41 11.98 11.83
CA GLU A 315 -5.82 10.90 12.64
C GLU A 315 -4.67 10.19 11.91
N SER A 316 -4.41 10.58 10.65
CA SER A 316 -3.53 9.83 9.73
C SER A 316 -3.91 8.35 9.68
N SER A 317 -5.22 8.10 9.61
CA SER A 317 -5.80 6.75 9.67
C SER A 317 -5.71 6.03 8.32
N VAL A 318 -4.48 5.86 7.85
CA VAL A 318 -4.11 5.23 6.57
C VAL A 318 -2.91 4.33 6.78
N VAL A 319 -2.74 3.33 5.94
CA VAL A 319 -1.53 2.49 5.97
C VAL A 319 -0.35 3.31 5.44
N PRO A 320 0.78 3.38 6.15
CA PRO A 320 1.94 4.15 5.70
C PRO A 320 2.57 3.56 4.43
N ILE A 321 3.10 4.45 3.60
CA ILE A 321 3.90 4.12 2.42
C ILE A 321 5.30 4.69 2.64
N ASN A 322 6.27 3.81 2.84
CA ASN A 322 7.65 4.13 3.17
C ASN A 322 8.60 3.84 2.00
N ARG A 323 9.79 4.44 2.01
CA ARG A 323 10.81 4.29 0.98
C ARG A 323 12.14 3.86 1.59
#